data_AF-A0A090V050-F1
#
_entry.id   AF-A0A090V050-F1
#
_cell.length_a   1.000
_cell.length_b   1.000
_cell.length_c   1.000
_cell.angle_alpha   90.00
_cell.angle_beta   90.00
_cell.angle_gamma   90.00
#
_symmetry.space_group_name_H-M   'P 1'
#
loop_
_entity.id
_entity.type
_entity.pdbx_description
1 polymer ?
#
loop_
_entity_poly.entity_id
_entity_poly.type
_entity_poly.pdbx_seq_one_letter_code
_entity_poly.pdbx_strand_id
1 'polypeptide(L)'
;MTDDELDILLKDKTDFNKRLRLIACLYGCEDERSVLALKHLAKHDFVYVVRRSAWQALQAKGILIPEPVERPRYVILLERFLERAKRICQKVGDFCVGWSI
;
A
#
# COMPACT_ATOMS: atom_id res chain seq x y z
N MET A 1 -7.77 -17.40 -10.27
CA MET A 1 -6.53 -16.86 -9.70
C MET A 1 -6.39 -17.41 -8.29
N THR A 2 -5.26 -18.01 -7.94
CA THR A 2 -5.06 -18.58 -6.59
C THR A 2 -4.61 -17.50 -5.61
N ASP A 3 -4.73 -17.78 -4.31
CA ASP A 3 -4.44 -16.81 -3.24
C ASP A 3 -2.94 -16.45 -3.21
N ASP A 4 -2.08 -17.43 -3.46
CA ASP A 4 -0.62 -17.24 -3.53
C ASP A 4 -0.20 -16.35 -4.71
N GLU A 5 -0.83 -16.53 -5.88
CA GLU A 5 -0.58 -15.70 -7.06
C GLU A 5 -0.99 -14.25 -6.82
N LEU A 6 -2.13 -14.03 -6.14
CA LEU A 6 -2.62 -12.71 -5.80
C LEU A 6 -1.67 -12.00 -4.83
N ASP A 7 -1.21 -12.69 -3.79
CA ASP A 7 -0.29 -12.13 -2.81
C ASP A 7 1.08 -11.80 -3.42
N ILE A 8 1.59 -12.66 -4.31
CA ILE A 8 2.83 -12.39 -5.07
C ILE A 8 2.67 -11.11 -5.91
N LEU A 9 1.55 -10.95 -6.63
CA LEU A 9 1.32 -9.78 -7.48
C LEU A 9 1.06 -8.49 -6.69
N LEU A 10 0.45 -8.60 -5.51
CA LEU A 10 0.29 -7.46 -4.58
C LEU A 10 1.64 -7.03 -3.99
N LYS A 11 2.53 -7.99 -3.71
CA LYS A 11 3.88 -7.74 -3.20
C LYS A 11 4.87 -7.32 -4.28
N ASP A 12 4.61 -7.63 -5.55
CA ASP A 12 5.45 -7.21 -6.69
C ASP A 12 5.35 -5.69 -6.90
N LYS A 13 6.35 -4.97 -6.37
CA LYS A 13 6.46 -3.51 -6.47
C LYS A 13 7.26 -3.05 -7.69
N THR A 14 7.77 -3.98 -8.49
CA THR A 14 8.75 -3.70 -9.56
C THR A 14 8.10 -3.01 -10.76
N ASP A 15 6.88 -3.41 -11.13
CA ASP A 15 6.14 -2.84 -12.26
C ASP A 15 4.70 -2.48 -11.85
N PHE A 16 4.36 -1.20 -11.92
CA PHE A 16 3.02 -0.73 -11.56
C PHE A 16 1.97 -1.04 -12.64
N ASN A 17 2.37 -1.24 -13.90
CA ASN A 17 1.44 -1.61 -14.98
C ASN A 17 0.83 -2.99 -14.74
N LYS A 18 1.61 -3.93 -14.18
CA LYS A 18 1.10 -5.24 -13.76
C LYS A 18 -0.01 -5.10 -12.72
N ARG A 19 0.14 -4.20 -11.75
CA ARG A 19 -0.88 -3.94 -10.73
C ARG A 19 -2.12 -3.24 -11.29
N LEU A 20 -1.96 -2.36 -12.27
CA LEU A 20 -3.12 -1.79 -13.00
C LEU A 20 -3.88 -2.86 -13.78
N ARG A 21 -3.18 -3.78 -14.46
CA ARG A 21 -3.81 -4.93 -15.13
C ARG A 21 -4.51 -5.84 -14.12
N LEU A 22 -3.89 -6.08 -12.96
CA LEU A 22 -4.52 -6.84 -11.87
C LEU A 22 -5.82 -6.18 -11.42
N ILE A 23 -5.86 -4.87 -11.22
CA ILE A 23 -7.09 -4.14 -10.87
C ILE A 23 -8.18 -4.35 -11.93
N ALA A 24 -7.82 -4.31 -13.22
CA ALA A 24 -8.78 -4.57 -14.30
C ALA A 24 -9.34 -6.00 -14.24
N CYS A 25 -8.50 -7.00 -13.93
CA CYS A 25 -8.96 -8.38 -13.72
C CYS A 25 -9.88 -8.48 -12.49
N LEU A 26 -9.49 -7.88 -11.36
CA LEU A 26 -10.26 -7.89 -10.11
C LEU A 26 -11.59 -7.13 -10.23
N TYR A 27 -11.66 -6.14 -11.12
CA TYR A 27 -12.89 -5.42 -11.39
C TYR A 27 -13.98 -6.35 -11.95
N GLY A 28 -13.63 -7.30 -12.81
CA GLY A 28 -14.56 -8.27 -13.39
C GLY A 28 -15.00 -9.40 -12.46
N CYS A 29 -14.33 -9.61 -11.32
CA CYS A 29 -14.66 -10.66 -10.36
C CYS A 29 -15.59 -10.14 -9.26
N GLU A 30 -16.63 -10.89 -8.89
CA GLU A 30 -17.55 -10.52 -7.79
C GLU A 30 -17.15 -11.11 -6.44
N ASP A 31 -16.02 -11.81 -6.37
CA ASP A 31 -15.56 -12.49 -5.16
C ASP A 31 -15.20 -11.49 -4.06
N GLU A 32 -15.54 -11.80 -2.80
CA GLU A 32 -15.14 -10.99 -1.63
C GLU A 32 -13.61 -10.76 -1.55
N ARG A 33 -12.85 -11.74 -2.03
CA ARG A 33 -11.38 -11.67 -2.10
C ARG A 33 -10.90 -10.57 -3.03
N SER A 34 -11.58 -10.41 -4.16
CA SER A 34 -11.27 -9.36 -5.14
C SER A 34 -11.48 -7.97 -4.53
N VAL A 35 -12.56 -7.82 -3.77
CA VAL A 35 -12.87 -6.61 -3.01
C VAL A 35 -11.80 -6.33 -1.94
N LEU A 36 -11.36 -7.35 -1.20
CA LEU A 36 -10.30 -7.18 -0.20
C LEU A 36 -8.97 -6.75 -0.83
N ALA A 37 -8.59 -7.35 -1.95
CA ALA A 37 -7.38 -6.97 -2.69
C ALA A 37 -7.45 -5.53 -3.22
N LEU A 38 -8.59 -5.14 -3.80
CA LEU A 38 -8.82 -3.76 -4.25
C LEU A 38 -8.75 -2.77 -3.06
N LYS A 39 -9.31 -3.11 -1.90
CA LYS A 39 -9.22 -2.28 -0.68
C LYS A 39 -7.76 -2.14 -0.22
N HIS A 40 -6.99 -3.22 -0.27
CA HIS A 40 -5.58 -3.19 0.07
C HIS A 40 -4.80 -2.26 -0.87
N LEU A 41 -4.99 -2.40 -2.19
CA LEU A 41 -4.35 -1.58 -3.20
C LEU A 41 -4.70 -0.09 -3.06
N ALA A 42 -5.99 0.24 -2.86
CA ALA A 42 -6.44 1.61 -2.70
C ALA A 42 -5.80 2.33 -1.50
N LYS A 43 -5.51 1.60 -0.41
CA LYS A 43 -4.99 2.16 0.84
C LYS A 43 -3.47 2.14 0.94
N HIS A 44 -2.83 1.07 0.47
CA HIS A 44 -1.43 0.77 0.80
C HIS A 44 -0.46 0.85 -0.38
N ASP A 45 -0.95 0.98 -1.63
CA ASP A 45 -0.04 1.15 -2.76
C ASP A 45 0.68 2.51 -2.71
N PHE A 46 1.94 2.54 -3.14
CA PHE A 46 2.76 3.75 -3.15
C PHE A 46 2.53 4.61 -4.40
N VAL A 47 1.97 4.04 -5.47
CA VAL A 47 1.66 4.73 -6.72
C VAL A 47 0.24 5.27 -6.63
N TYR A 48 0.11 6.60 -6.75
CA TYR A 48 -1.19 7.27 -6.70
C TYR A 48 -2.17 6.75 -7.76
N VAL A 49 -1.71 6.57 -9.00
CA VAL A 49 -2.53 6.06 -10.11
C VAL A 49 -3.13 4.69 -9.77
N VAL A 50 -2.33 3.78 -9.19
CA VAL A 50 -2.81 2.45 -8.78
C VAL A 50 -3.86 2.57 -7.68
N ARG A 51 -3.63 3.41 -6.67
CA ARG A 51 -4.62 3.66 -5.60
C ARG A 51 -5.93 4.20 -6.16
N ARG A 52 -5.85 5.20 -7.04
CA ARG A 52 -7.02 5.84 -7.66
C ARG A 52 -7.81 4.85 -8.52
N SER A 53 -7.14 4.04 -9.33
CA SER A 53 -7.81 3.01 -10.14
C SER A 53 -8.48 1.95 -9.28
N ALA A 54 -7.83 1.49 -8.20
CA ALA A 54 -8.44 0.55 -7.26
C ALA A 54 -9.67 1.15 -6.56
N TRP A 55 -9.60 2.43 -6.18
CA TRP A 55 -10.73 3.16 -5.61
C TRP A 55 -11.89 3.31 -6.59
N GLN A 56 -11.63 3.64 -7.86
CA GLN A 56 -12.65 3.70 -8.91
C GLN A 56 -13.33 2.34 -9.11
N ALA A 57 -12.54 1.26 -9.13
CA ALA A 57 -13.06 -0.10 -9.25
C ALA A 57 -13.97 -0.48 -8.06
N LEU A 58 -13.64 -0.05 -6.84
CA LEU A 58 -14.49 -0.25 -5.66
C LEU A 58 -15.77 0.59 -5.70
N GLN A 59 -15.68 1.84 -6.14
CA GLN A 59 -16.85 2.70 -6.34
C GLN A 59 -17.84 2.11 -7.34
N ALA A 60 -17.33 1.60 -8.47
CA ALA A 60 -18.16 0.96 -9.48
C ALA A 60 -18.82 -0.34 -8.98
N LYS A 61 -18.26 -0.98 -7.94
CA LYS A 61 -18.87 -2.10 -7.20
C LYS A 61 -19.82 -1.65 -6.07
N GLY A 62 -20.10 -0.36 -5.93
CA GLY A 62 -20.94 0.20 -4.87
C GLY A 62 -20.28 0.26 -3.49
N ILE A 63 -18.96 0.06 -3.41
CA ILE A 63 -18.22 0.07 -2.14
C ILE A 63 -17.63 1.46 -1.92
N LEU A 64 -18.21 2.17 -0.95
CA LEU A 64 -17.77 3.50 -0.57
C LEU A 64 -16.55 3.42 0.36
N ILE A 65 -15.41 3.87 -0.15
CA ILE A 65 -14.19 4.10 0.62
C ILE A 65 -13.69 5.54 0.38
N PRO A 66 -12.95 6.14 1.32
CA PRO A 66 -12.40 7.48 1.14
C PRO A 66 -11.55 7.58 -0.12
N GLU A 67 -11.68 8.70 -0.83
CA GLU A 67 -10.88 8.94 -2.04
C GLU A 67 -9.39 9.01 -1.69
N PRO A 68 -8.54 8.25 -2.41
CA PRO A 68 -7.10 8.37 -2.23
C PRO A 68 -6.67 9.77 -2.69
N VAL A 69 -5.93 10.45 -1.82
CA VAL A 69 -5.34 11.77 -2.11
C VAL A 69 -3.98 11.58 -2.76
N GLU A 70 -3.66 12.40 -3.76
CA GLU A 70 -2.32 12.45 -4.32
C GLU A 70 -1.35 12.94 -3.25
N ARG A 71 -0.57 12.01 -2.71
CA ARG A 71 0.52 12.34 -1.80
C ARG A 71 1.76 12.61 -2.64
N PRO A 72 2.38 13.79 -2.53
CA PRO A 72 3.61 14.05 -3.24
C PRO A 72 4.71 13.11 -2.75
N ARG A 73 5.56 12.64 -3.67
CA ARG A 73 6.56 11.58 -3.44
C ARG A 73 7.47 11.84 -2.23
N TYR A 74 7.73 13.11 -1.92
CA TYR A 74 8.54 13.51 -0.79
C TYR A 74 7.93 13.09 0.56
N VAL A 75 6.60 13.05 0.69
CA VAL A 75 5.92 12.66 1.94
C VAL A 75 6.14 11.19 2.25
N ILE A 76 6.10 10.32 1.24
CA ILE A 76 6.34 8.88 1.39
C ILE A 76 7.79 8.61 1.80
N LEU A 77 8.73 9.35 1.20
CA LEU A 77 10.14 9.29 1.59
C LEU A 77 10.32 9.78 3.03
N LEU A 78 9.69 10.91 3.39
CA LEU A 78 9.77 11.50 4.71
C LEU A 78 9.23 10.57 5.80
N GLU A 79 8.08 9.91 5.57
CA GLU A 79 7.53 8.91 6.49
C GLU A 79 8.52 7.76 6.74
N ARG A 80 9.14 7.21 5.68
CA ARG A 80 10.19 6.19 5.82
C ARG A 80 11.43 6.68 6.56
N PHE A 81 11.86 7.91 6.28
CA PHE A 81 12.99 8.52 6.98
C PHE A 81 12.68 8.72 8.45
N LEU A 82 11.47 9.17 8.80
CA LEU A 82 11.01 9.32 10.19
C LEU A 82 10.95 7.98 10.92
N GLU A 83 10.43 6.92 10.29
CA GLU A 83 10.43 5.57 10.90
C GLU A 83 11.84 5.02 11.13
N ARG A 84 12.78 5.29 10.21
CA ARG A 84 14.19 4.95 10.39
C ARG A 84 14.84 5.79 11.48
N ALA A 85 14.62 7.10 11.48
CA ALA A 85 15.12 8.02 12.48
C ALA A 85 14.63 7.63 13.87
N LYS A 86 13.35 7.28 14.03
CA LYS A 86 12.78 6.82 15.29
C LYS A 86 13.49 5.57 15.82
N ARG A 87 13.78 4.59 14.96
CA ARG A 87 14.56 3.39 15.33
C ARG A 87 16.00 3.71 15.73
N ILE A 88 16.63 4.68 15.05
CA ILE A 88 17.98 5.13 15.39
C ILE A 88 17.97 5.87 16.73
N CYS A 89 17.03 6.80 16.95
CA CYS A 89 16.87 7.52 18.21
C CYS A 89 16.58 6.56 19.39
N GLN A 90 15.76 5.52 19.19
CA GLN A 90 15.57 4.48 20.21
C GLN A 90 16.88 3.75 20.52
N LYS A 91 17.63 3.30 19.51
CA LYS A 91 18.93 2.65 19.73
C LYS A 91 19.94 3.54 20.45
N VAL A 92 20.00 4.83 20.09
CA VAL A 92 20.90 5.78 20.75
C VAL A 92 20.45 6.04 22.18
N GLY A 93 19.14 6.18 22.42
CA GLY A 93 18.58 6.29 23.76
C GLY A 93 18.95 5.09 24.64
N ASP A 94 18.72 3.86 24.15
CA ASP A 94 19.06 2.63 24.86
C ASP A 94 20.57 2.52 25.14
N PHE A 95 21.42 2.97 24.20
CA PHE A 95 22.87 2.99 24.38
C PHE A 95 23.33 4.01 25.42
N CYS A 96 22.74 5.22 25.45
CA CYS A 96 23.04 6.25 26.44
C CYS A 96 22.60 5.85 27.85
N VAL A 97 21.45 5.15 27.99
CA VAL A 97 21.00 4.62 29.29
C VAL A 97 21.93 3.50 29.78
N GLY A 98 22.45 2.66 28.89
CA GLY A 98 23.41 1.60 29.23
C GLY A 98 24.82 2.08 29.60
N TRP A 99 25.20 3.32 29.26
CA TRP A 99 26.47 3.96 29.65
C TRP A 99 26.38 4.77 30.95
N SER A 100 25.18 4.92 31.51
CA SER A 100 24.93 5.71 32.72
C SER A 100 24.80 4.84 33.99
N ILE A 101 25.22 3.57 33.92
CA ILE A 101 25.42 2.61 35.03
C ILE A 101 26.92 2.30 35.09
#